data_AF-A0A3B8Z800-F1
#
_entry.id   AF-A0A3B8Z800-F1
#
_cell.length_a   1.000
_cell.length_b   1.000
_cell.length_c   1.000
_cell.angle_alpha   90.00
_cell.angle_beta   90.00
_cell.angle_gamma   90.00
#
_symmetry.space_group_name_H-M   'P 1'
#
loop_
_entity.id
_entity.type
_entity.pdbx_description
1 polymer ?
#
loop_
_entity_poly.entity_id
_entity_poly.type
_entity_poly.pdbx_seq_one_letter_code
_entity_poly.pdbx_strand_id
1 'polypeptide(L)'
;MDRFLSLDSLGELGWGIEIFLVVTTTLMVRFIAMYVLKILGRRLEKTENVWDDAVFEAARAPLSWFILIMGLLLAIQISDAYLGIDLFSASNLENMRQLTFIVLIMLFLVKFISLAETKLLERIE
;
A
#
# COMPACT_ATOMS: atom_id res chain seq x y z
N MET A 1 -43.30 -15.93 -4.78
CA MET A 1 -42.46 -15.85 -5.99
C MET A 1 -41.05 -15.46 -5.58
N ASP A 2 -40.50 -16.01 -4.48
CA ASP A 2 -39.41 -15.33 -3.74
C ASP A 2 -38.34 -16.30 -3.18
N ARG A 3 -38.41 -17.59 -3.49
CA ARG A 3 -37.35 -18.56 -3.11
C ARG A 3 -36.23 -18.68 -4.15
N PHE A 4 -36.45 -18.21 -5.37
CA PHE A 4 -35.47 -18.29 -6.47
C PHE A 4 -34.40 -17.19 -6.43
N LEU A 5 -34.61 -16.12 -5.66
CA LEU A 5 -33.63 -15.03 -5.48
C LEU A 5 -32.60 -15.29 -4.37
N SER A 6 -32.63 -16.45 -3.69
CA SER A 6 -32.16 -16.51 -2.30
C SER A 6 -30.96 -17.39 -1.95
N LEU A 7 -30.33 -18.13 -2.87
CA LEU A 7 -29.15 -18.95 -2.51
C LEU A 7 -28.05 -18.95 -3.59
N ASP A 8 -28.38 -19.10 -4.87
CA ASP A 8 -27.37 -19.06 -5.95
C ASP A 8 -26.85 -17.64 -6.24
N SER A 9 -27.73 -16.63 -6.24
CA SER A 9 -27.32 -15.23 -6.41
C SER A 9 -26.45 -14.73 -5.24
N LEU A 10 -26.66 -15.24 -4.02
CA LEU A 10 -25.78 -14.94 -2.87
C LEU A 10 -24.41 -15.61 -3.01
N GLY A 11 -24.36 -16.81 -3.62
CA GLY A 11 -23.12 -17.49 -3.98
C GLY A 11 -22.34 -16.74 -5.07
N GLU A 12 -23.02 -16.22 -6.09
CA GLU A 12 -22.39 -15.40 -7.13
C GLU A 12 -21.99 -13.99 -6.66
N LEU A 13 -22.62 -13.44 -5.62
CA LEU A 13 -22.18 -12.20 -4.97
C LEU A 13 -20.96 -12.40 -4.05
N GLY A 14 -20.67 -13.64 -3.65
CA GLY A 14 -19.64 -13.95 -2.65
C GLY A 14 -18.26 -13.40 -2.99
N TRP A 15 -17.81 -13.60 -4.23
CA TRP A 15 -16.51 -13.11 -4.69
C TRP A 15 -16.45 -11.59 -4.81
N GLY A 16 -17.56 -10.94 -5.21
CA GLY A 16 -17.66 -9.49 -5.26
C GLY A 16 -17.61 -8.85 -3.88
N ILE A 17 -18.26 -9.46 -2.89
CA ILE A 17 -18.19 -9.03 -1.48
C ILE A 17 -16.77 -9.20 -0.94
N GLU A 18 -16.09 -10.30 -1.27
CA GLU A 18 -14.72 -10.55 -0.84
C GLU A 18 -13.75 -9.48 -1.37
N ILE A 19 -13.83 -9.15 -2.67
CA ILE A 19 -13.05 -8.06 -3.26
C ILE A 19 -13.38 -6.72 -2.60
N PHE A 20 -14.67 -6.42 -2.38
CA PHE A 20 -15.09 -5.19 -1.73
C PHE A 20 -14.48 -5.06 -0.32
N LEU A 21 -14.49 -6.14 0.46
CA LEU A 21 -13.88 -6.19 1.78
C LEU A 21 -12.37 -6.00 1.73
N VAL A 22 -11.67 -6.64 0.78
CA VAL A 22 -10.21 -6.51 0.61
C VAL A 22 -9.83 -5.08 0.23
N VAL A 23 -10.52 -4.48 -0.74
CA VAL A 23 -10.27 -3.09 -1.17
C VAL A 23 -10.55 -2.13 -0.02
N THR A 24 -11.68 -2.27 0.66
CA THR A 24 -12.05 -1.42 1.81
C THR A 24 -11.02 -1.55 2.94
N THR A 25 -10.63 -2.77 3.28
CA THR A 25 -9.61 -3.03 4.31
C THR A 25 -8.27 -2.46 3.91
N THR A 26 -7.87 -2.57 2.64
CA THR A 26 -6.64 -1.97 2.11
C THR A 26 -6.63 -0.45 2.29
N LEU A 27 -7.74 0.21 1.96
CA LEU A 27 -7.88 1.65 2.14
C LEU A 27 -7.86 2.06 3.62
N MET A 28 -8.48 1.26 4.50
CA MET A 28 -8.41 1.47 5.94
C MET A 28 -6.99 1.31 6.49
N VAL A 29 -6.28 0.24 6.09
CA VAL A 29 -4.87 0.02 6.48
C VAL A 29 -4.00 1.16 6.00
N ARG A 30 -4.17 1.62 4.76
CA ARG A 30 -3.47 2.79 4.23
C ARG A 30 -3.76 4.04 5.07
N PHE A 31 -5.03 4.30 5.37
CA PHE A 31 -5.42 5.44 6.19
C PHE A 31 -4.75 5.41 7.56
N ILE A 32 -4.80 4.26 8.25
CA ILE A 32 -4.16 4.06 9.56
C ILE A 32 -2.65 4.26 9.44
N ALA A 33 -1.99 3.65 8.46
CA ALA A 33 -0.55 3.78 8.26
C ALA A 33 -0.12 5.25 8.05
N MET A 34 -0.85 5.98 7.20
CA MET A 34 -0.57 7.41 6.96
C MET A 34 -0.85 8.27 8.20
N TYR A 35 -1.88 7.92 8.97
CA TYR A 35 -2.21 8.60 10.23
C TYR A 35 -1.13 8.36 11.29
N VAL A 36 -0.66 7.12 11.44
CA VAL A 36 0.43 6.76 12.36
C VAL A 36 1.73 7.47 11.98
N LEU A 37 2.14 7.44 10.70
CA LEU A 37 3.32 8.18 10.24
C LEU A 37 3.22 9.67 10.56
N LYS A 38 2.04 10.28 10.38
CA LYS A 38 1.80 11.69 10.70
C LYS A 38 1.91 11.98 12.21
N ILE A 39 1.41 11.10 13.06
CA ILE A 39 1.54 11.24 14.52
C ILE A 39 3.00 11.09 14.95
N LEU A 40 3.71 10.10 14.40
CA LEU A 40 5.10 9.85 14.74
C LEU A 40 5.99 11.03 14.36
N GLY A 41 5.83 11.59 13.15
CA GLY A 41 6.53 12.81 12.75
C GLY A 41 6.31 13.96 13.73
N ARG A 42 5.04 14.27 14.07
CA ARG A 42 4.71 15.35 15.02
C ARG A 42 5.25 15.15 16.44
N ARG A 43 5.46 13.90 16.88
CA ARG A 43 6.03 13.62 18.21
C ARG A 43 7.54 13.80 18.22
N LEU A 44 8.21 13.57 17.09
CA LEU A 44 9.66 13.67 16.93
C LEU A 44 10.12 15.08 16.50
N GLU A 45 9.23 15.92 15.96
CA GLU A 45 9.46 17.38 15.80
C GLU A 45 9.80 18.09 17.14
N LYS A 46 9.50 17.47 18.29
CA LYS A 46 9.89 18.00 19.61
C LYS A 46 11.38 17.79 19.94
N THR A 47 12.09 17.02 19.12
CA THR A 47 13.54 16.85 19.15
C THR A 47 14.10 17.50 17.88
N GLU A 48 15.17 18.30 17.97
CA GLU A 48 15.83 18.96 16.81
C GLU A 48 16.55 17.96 15.86
N ASN A 49 15.97 16.79 15.59
CA ASN A 49 16.60 15.75 14.79
C ASN A 49 16.10 15.76 13.34
N VAL A 50 16.85 16.50 12.53
CA VAL A 50 16.70 16.68 11.08
C VAL A 50 16.53 15.35 10.31
N TRP A 51 17.18 14.29 10.79
CA TRP A 51 17.19 12.97 10.15
C TRP A 51 15.86 12.23 10.28
N ASP A 52 15.18 12.33 11.42
CA ASP A 52 13.93 11.61 11.66
C ASP A 52 12.83 12.11 10.72
N ASP A 53 12.69 13.43 10.62
CA ASP A 53 11.71 14.05 9.71
C ASP A 53 11.94 13.68 8.25
N ALA A 54 13.20 13.62 7.81
CA ALA A 54 13.55 13.19 6.46
C ALA A 54 13.12 11.74 6.19
N VAL A 55 13.29 10.83 7.17
CA VAL A 55 12.83 9.43 7.05
C VAL A 55 11.32 9.36 6.91
N PHE A 56 10.55 10.02 7.79
CA PHE A 56 9.08 9.95 7.75
C PHE A 56 8.52 10.55 6.46
N GLU A 57 9.08 11.67 6.01
CA GLU A 57 8.66 12.32 4.78
C GLU A 57 9.03 11.51 3.53
N ALA A 58 10.21 10.89 3.52
CA ALA A 58 10.62 9.98 2.46
C ALA A 58 9.74 8.74 2.40
N ALA A 59 9.42 8.13 3.55
CA ALA A 59 8.66 6.88 3.66
C ALA A 59 7.18 7.01 3.29
N ARG A 60 6.58 8.20 3.43
CA ARG A 60 5.13 8.40 3.28
C ARG A 60 4.59 7.95 1.91
N ALA A 61 5.24 8.37 0.82
CA ALA A 61 4.78 8.02 -0.53
C ALA A 61 5.04 6.53 -0.86
N PRO A 62 6.26 5.98 -0.69
CA PRO A 62 6.55 4.57 -0.91
C PRO A 62 5.64 3.64 -0.11
N LEU A 63 5.40 3.91 1.18
CA LEU A 63 4.54 3.08 2.01
C LEU A 63 3.08 3.13 1.56
N SER A 64 2.58 4.31 1.18
CA SER A 64 1.22 4.46 0.63
C SER A 64 1.05 3.61 -0.64
N TRP A 65 2.03 3.67 -1.56
CA TRP A 65 1.99 2.89 -2.79
C TRP A 65 2.12 1.39 -2.53
N PHE A 66 2.98 0.99 -1.60
CA PHE A 66 3.14 -0.41 -1.20
C PHE A 66 1.80 -1.02 -0.77
N ILE A 67 1.08 -0.34 0.14
CA ILE A 67 -0.20 -0.84 0.65
C ILE A 67 -1.23 -0.96 -0.49
N LEU A 68 -1.33 0.06 -1.35
CA LEU A 68 -2.27 0.05 -2.47
C LEU A 68 -1.98 -1.06 -3.47
N ILE A 69 -0.71 -1.24 -3.85
CA ILE A 69 -0.32 -2.28 -4.81
C ILE A 69 -0.53 -3.67 -4.22
N MET A 70 -0.16 -3.90 -2.96
CA MET A 70 -0.37 -5.20 -2.31
C MET A 70 -1.86 -5.54 -2.19
N GLY A 71 -2.71 -4.58 -1.82
CA GLY A 71 -4.16 -4.78 -1.78
C GLY A 71 -4.77 -5.03 -3.16
N LEU A 72 -4.26 -4.34 -4.19
CA LEU A 72 -4.67 -4.59 -5.58
C LEU A 72 -4.27 -5.99 -6.04
N LEU A 73 -3.03 -6.43 -5.77
CA LEU A 73 -2.56 -7.77 -6.13
C LEU A 73 -3.37 -8.86 -5.42
N LEU A 74 -3.78 -8.63 -4.16
CA LEU A 74 -4.68 -9.53 -3.45
C LEU A 74 -6.08 -9.57 -4.08
N ALA A 75 -6.64 -8.41 -4.44
CA ALA A 75 -7.94 -8.36 -5.13
C ALA A 75 -7.90 -9.07 -6.50
N ILE A 76 -6.80 -8.90 -7.25
CA ILE A 76 -6.56 -9.62 -8.51
C ILE A 76 -6.46 -11.11 -8.27
N GLN A 77 -5.70 -11.56 -7.26
CA GLN A 77 -5.55 -12.97 -6.93
C GLN A 77 -6.89 -13.64 -6.61
N ILE A 78 -7.76 -12.96 -5.86
CA ILE A 78 -9.12 -13.42 -5.57
C ILE A 78 -9.94 -13.49 -6.86
N SER A 79 -9.87 -12.45 -7.70
CA SER A 79 -10.62 -12.39 -8.97
C SER A 79 -10.18 -13.45 -9.98
N ASP A 80 -8.88 -13.72 -10.08
CA ASP A 80 -8.32 -14.66 -11.05
C ASP A 80 -8.79 -16.10 -10.80
N ALA A 81 -8.99 -16.46 -9.52
CA ALA A 81 -9.59 -17.74 -9.14
C ALA A 81 -11.00 -17.95 -9.76
N TYR A 82 -11.69 -16.86 -10.15
CA TYR A 82 -13.00 -16.90 -10.79
C TYR A 82 -12.96 -16.62 -12.30
N LEU A 83 -12.00 -15.81 -12.78
CA LEU A 83 -11.92 -15.39 -14.18
C LEU A 83 -11.02 -16.27 -15.06
N GLY A 84 -10.10 -17.04 -14.47
CA GLY A 84 -9.22 -17.97 -15.19
C GLY A 84 -8.27 -17.29 -16.18
N ILE A 85 -7.70 -16.14 -15.82
CA ILE A 85 -6.84 -15.34 -16.72
C ILE A 85 -5.37 -15.65 -16.42
N ASP A 86 -4.72 -16.41 -17.30
CA ASP A 86 -3.31 -16.84 -17.14
C ASP A 86 -2.28 -15.70 -16.91
N LEU A 87 -2.61 -14.46 -17.27
CA LEU A 87 -1.76 -13.28 -16.99
C LEU A 87 -1.44 -13.14 -15.50
N PHE A 88 -2.36 -13.53 -14.61
CA PHE A 88 -2.23 -13.37 -13.16
C PHE A 88 -1.86 -14.66 -12.43
N SER A 89 -1.20 -15.59 -13.12
CA SER A 89 -0.61 -16.78 -12.50
C SER A 89 0.18 -16.44 -11.23
N ALA A 90 0.20 -17.37 -10.27
CA ALA A 90 0.83 -17.16 -8.96
C ALA A 90 2.31 -16.73 -9.06
N SER A 91 3.04 -17.24 -10.06
CA SER A 91 4.43 -16.85 -10.34
C SER A 91 4.56 -15.40 -10.82
N ASN A 92 3.64 -14.93 -11.66
CA ASN A 92 3.66 -13.55 -12.14
C ASN A 92 3.33 -12.57 -11.02
N LEU A 93 2.34 -12.91 -10.18
CA LEU A 93 2.00 -12.10 -9.00
C LEU A 93 3.17 -12.01 -8.02
N GLU A 94 3.91 -13.09 -7.82
CA GLU A 94 5.12 -13.07 -6.99
C GLU A 94 6.21 -12.16 -7.56
N ASN A 95 6.45 -12.24 -8.87
CA ASN A 95 7.38 -11.33 -9.55
C ASN A 95 6.94 -9.86 -9.41
N MET A 96 5.65 -9.57 -9.53
CA MET A 96 5.11 -8.22 -9.34
C MET A 96 5.30 -7.71 -7.91
N ARG A 97 5.12 -8.55 -6.88
CA ARG A 97 5.38 -8.20 -5.48
C ARG A 97 6.85 -7.84 -5.26
N GLN A 98 7.77 -8.64 -5.82
CA GLN A 98 9.21 -8.39 -5.70
C GLN A 98 9.63 -7.10 -6.40
N LEU A 99 9.17 -6.87 -7.63
CA LEU A 99 9.45 -5.63 -8.37
C LEU A 99 8.90 -4.40 -7.64
N THR A 100 7.68 -4.51 -7.11
CA THR A 100 7.05 -3.46 -6.30
C THR A 100 7.94 -3.11 -5.10
N PHE A 101 8.43 -4.11 -4.38
CA PHE A 101 9.30 -3.89 -3.22
C PHE A 101 10.61 -3.19 -3.61
N ILE A 102 11.27 -3.67 -4.67
CA ILE A 102 12.53 -3.10 -5.17
C ILE A 102 12.35 -1.63 -5.57
N VAL A 103 11.35 -1.34 -6.39
CA VAL A 103 11.10 0.03 -6.90
C VAL A 103 10.73 0.97 -5.76
N LEU A 104 9.90 0.54 -4.81
CA LEU A 104 9.49 1.40 -3.70
C LEU A 104 10.62 1.66 -2.70
N ILE A 105 11.49 0.68 -2.45
CA ILE A 105 12.71 0.91 -1.65
C ILE A 105 13.65 1.86 -2.37
N MET A 106 13.86 1.69 -3.67
CA MET A 106 14.67 2.61 -4.45
C MET A 106 14.13 4.05 -4.34
N LEU A 107 12.83 4.25 -4.54
CA LEU A 107 12.19 5.56 -4.42
C LEU A 107 12.29 6.12 -3.00
N PHE A 108 12.14 5.28 -1.98
CA PHE A 108 12.34 5.67 -0.59
C PHE A 108 13.78 6.18 -0.35
N LEU A 109 14.79 5.41 -0.75
CA LEU A 109 16.19 5.73 -0.52
C LEU A 109 16.61 7.00 -1.26
N VAL A 110 16.24 7.12 -2.54
CA VAL A 110 16.53 8.33 -3.34
C VAL A 110 15.92 9.55 -2.67
N LYS A 111 14.63 9.49 -2.31
CA LYS A 111 13.94 10.61 -1.66
C LYS A 111 14.54 10.94 -0.29
N PHE A 112 14.90 9.93 0.49
CA PHE A 112 15.51 10.09 1.80
C PHE A 112 16.86 10.81 1.71
N ILE A 113 17.74 10.35 0.80
CA ILE A 113 19.06 10.96 0.61
C ILE A 113 18.91 12.42 0.15
N SER A 114 18.04 12.70 -0.83
CA SER A 114 17.80 14.07 -1.30
C SER A 114 17.29 14.99 -0.18
N LEU A 115 16.36 14.53 0.65
CA LEU A 115 15.85 15.30 1.79
C LEU A 115 16.93 15.56 2.84
N ALA A 116 17.77 14.55 3.12
CA ALA A 116 18.87 14.68 4.06
C ALA A 116 19.92 15.69 3.56
N GLU A 117 20.24 15.68 2.27
CA GLU A 117 21.19 16.62 1.65
C GLU A 117 20.68 18.06 1.72
N THR A 118 19.43 18.30 1.31
CA THR A 118 18.83 19.65 1.37
C THR A 118 18.85 20.21 2.79
N LYS A 119 18.42 19.41 3.77
CA LYS A 119 18.39 19.85 5.17
C LYS A 119 19.77 20.04 5.79
N LEU A 120 20.78 19.30 5.32
CA LEU A 120 22.16 19.49 5.78
C LEU A 120 22.75 20.79 5.25
N LEU A 121 22.51 21.11 3.97
CA LEU A 121 22.98 22.35 3.33
C LEU A 121 22.35 23.58 4.00
N GLU A 122 21.04 23.55 4.27
CA GLU A 122 20.32 24.62 4.99
C GLU A 122 20.87 24.88 6.40
N ARG A 123 21.55 23.92 7.02
CA ARG A 123 22.14 24.06 8.36
C ARG A 123 23.54 24.67 8.34
N ILE A 124 24.26 24.56 7.22
CA ILE A 124 25.65 24.99 7.08
C ILE A 124 25.73 26.45 6.60
N GLU A 125 24.76 26.91 5.82
CA GLU A 125 24.58 28.34 5.44
C GLU A 125 24.02 29.18 6.60
#